data_AF-A0A7Y3T946-F1
#
_entry.id   AF-A0A7Y3T946-F1
#
_cell.length_a   1.000
_cell.length_b   1.000
_cell.length_c   1.000
_cell.angle_alpha   90.00
_cell.angle_beta   90.00
_cell.angle_gamma   90.00
#
_symmetry.space_group_name_H-M   'P 1'
#
loop_
_entity.id
_entity.type
_entity.pdbx_description
1 polymer ?
#
loop_
_entity_poly.entity_id
_entity_poly.type
_entity_poly.pdbx_seq_one_letter_code
_entity_poly.pdbx_strand_id
1 'polypeptide(L)'
;MWRVFFITLLMMVFVCSDAVIAPAPAFAQGRSVQVGTTINQGHRIGCSQGSRLLRMRGFHTVRTLDCRGSHFLYRATRLGRSYDITIRARDGRITHSRPFRVRR
;
A
#
# COMPACT_ATOMS: atom_id res chain seq x y z
N MET A 1 -45.09 17.80 -41.32
CA MET A 1 -43.84 17.19 -41.85
C MET A 1 -42.60 17.58 -41.04
N TRP A 2 -42.43 18.85 -40.64
CA TRP A 2 -41.30 19.34 -39.81
C TRP A 2 -41.08 18.59 -38.48
N ARG A 3 -42.15 18.20 -37.80
CA ARG A 3 -42.09 17.50 -36.49
C ARG A 3 -41.42 16.13 -36.58
N VAL A 4 -41.59 15.42 -37.70
CA VAL A 4 -41.01 14.08 -37.89
C VAL A 4 -39.51 14.16 -38.14
N PHE A 5 -39.07 15.20 -38.87
CA PHE A 5 -37.65 15.51 -39.09
C PHE A 5 -36.91 15.84 -37.79
N PHE A 6 -37.54 16.57 -36.87
CA PHE A 6 -36.94 16.89 -35.58
C PHE A 6 -36.78 15.64 -34.69
N ILE A 7 -37.74 14.71 -34.75
CA ILE A 7 -37.71 13.48 -33.94
C ILE A 7 -36.61 12.52 -34.44
N THR A 8 -36.43 12.39 -35.76
CA THR A 8 -35.39 11.54 -36.33
C THR A 8 -33.99 12.09 -36.08
N LEU A 9 -33.80 13.40 -36.16
CA LEU A 9 -32.52 14.06 -35.87
C LEU A 9 -32.11 13.88 -34.40
N LEU A 10 -33.07 13.95 -33.48
CA LEU A 10 -32.83 13.82 -32.04
C LEU A 10 -32.50 12.37 -31.63
N MET A 11 -33.11 11.37 -32.28
CA MET A 11 -32.77 9.96 -32.09
C MET A 11 -31.36 9.60 -32.60
N MET A 12 -30.94 10.21 -33.72
CA MET A 12 -29.62 9.94 -34.31
C MET A 12 -28.46 10.43 -33.43
N VAL A 13 -28.65 11.54 -32.70
CA VAL A 13 -27.65 12.06 -31.74
C VAL A 13 -27.54 11.14 -30.50
N PHE A 14 -28.65 10.53 -30.08
CA PHE A 14 -28.66 9.65 -28.91
C PHE A 14 -27.90 8.34 -29.14
N VAL A 15 -27.93 7.79 -30.38
CA VAL A 15 -27.22 6.55 -30.77
C VAL A 15 -25.70 6.76 -30.87
N CYS A 16 -25.20 7.98 -31.06
CA CYS A 16 -23.76 8.25 -31.11
C CYS A 16 -23.12 8.45 -29.73
N SER A 17 -23.90 8.37 -28.64
CA SER A 17 -23.47 8.68 -27.27
C SER A 17 -23.04 7.46 -26.46
N ASP A 18 -22.74 6.32 -27.11
CA ASP A 18 -22.18 5.15 -26.45
C ASP A 18 -20.74 5.46 -26.02
N ALA A 19 -20.62 6.04 -24.83
CA ALA A 19 -19.36 6.21 -24.15
C ALA A 19 -18.74 4.82 -23.91
N VAL A 20 -17.72 4.48 -24.68
CA VAL A 20 -16.88 3.31 -24.44
C VAL A 20 -16.24 3.47 -23.06
N ILE A 21 -16.78 2.75 -22.07
CA ILE A 21 -16.19 2.64 -20.75
C ILE A 21 -15.00 1.70 -20.88
N ALA A 22 -13.83 2.25 -21.20
CA ALA A 22 -12.58 1.49 -21.17
C ALA A 22 -12.32 1.01 -19.72
N PRO A 23 -12.07 -0.30 -19.49
CA PRO A 23 -11.74 -0.77 -18.16
C PRO A 23 -10.39 -0.16 -17.74
N ALA A 24 -10.42 0.67 -16.69
CA ALA A 24 -9.20 1.21 -16.11
C ALA A 24 -8.28 0.05 -15.66
N PRO A 25 -6.95 0.13 -15.91
CA PRO A 25 -6.03 -0.89 -15.45
C PRO A 25 -6.07 -0.95 -13.92
N ALA A 26 -6.52 -2.07 -13.37
CA ALA A 26 -6.46 -2.35 -11.95
C ALA A 26 -5.00 -2.59 -11.55
N PHE A 27 -4.25 -1.51 -11.32
CA PHE A 27 -2.99 -1.60 -10.61
C PHE A 27 -3.31 -2.04 -9.18
N ALA A 28 -2.98 -3.29 -8.86
CA ALA A 28 -2.89 -3.75 -7.50
C ALA A 28 -1.79 -2.96 -6.79
N GLN A 29 -2.11 -1.74 -6.34
CA GLN A 29 -1.36 -1.03 -5.33
C GLN A 29 -1.53 -1.84 -4.05
N GLY A 30 -0.74 -2.92 -3.92
CA GLY A 30 -0.52 -3.57 -2.66
C GLY A 30 -0.13 -2.47 -1.71
N ARG A 31 -1.02 -2.17 -0.76
CA ARG A 31 -0.95 -1.06 0.20
C ARG A 31 0.36 -1.19 0.95
N SER A 32 1.41 -0.68 0.33
CA SER A 32 2.78 -0.89 0.72
C SER A 32 2.97 0.03 1.90
N VAL A 33 3.23 -0.57 3.06
CA VAL A 33 3.86 0.15 4.15
C VAL A 33 5.09 0.79 3.51
N GLN A 34 5.11 2.13 3.40
CA GLN A 34 5.97 2.90 2.47
C GLN A 34 7.40 2.36 2.45
N VAL A 35 7.66 1.46 1.50
CA VAL A 35 8.93 0.77 1.38
C VAL A 35 9.92 1.80 0.86
N GLY A 36 11.04 1.92 1.55
CA GLY A 36 12.08 2.88 1.25
C GLY A 36 12.09 4.16 2.09
N THR A 37 11.14 4.31 3.02
CA THR A 37 11.17 5.42 3.99
C THR A 37 12.18 5.15 5.12
N THR A 38 12.92 6.18 5.51
CA THR A 38 13.82 6.14 6.68
C THR A 38 13.00 6.43 7.93
N ILE A 39 13.01 5.51 8.88
CA ILE A 39 12.29 5.68 10.15
C ILE A 39 13.11 6.43 11.21
N ASN A 40 14.41 6.63 10.96
CA ASN A 40 15.37 7.19 11.92
C ASN A 40 16.28 8.27 11.32
N GLN A 41 15.79 9.09 10.39
CA GLN A 41 16.54 10.21 9.78
C GLN A 41 17.92 9.82 9.18
N GLY A 42 18.14 8.53 8.85
CA GLY A 42 19.43 8.04 8.35
C GLY A 42 20.44 7.63 9.43
N HIS A 43 20.08 7.67 10.70
CA HIS A 43 20.93 7.21 11.80
C HIS A 43 20.79 5.71 12.06
N ARG A 44 21.85 5.12 12.63
CA ARG A 44 21.82 3.74 13.11
C ARG A 44 20.68 3.56 14.09
N ILE A 45 19.91 2.51 13.90
CA ILE A 45 18.74 2.20 14.70
C ILE A 45 19.03 0.97 15.57
N GLY A 46 18.60 1.00 16.84
CA GLY A 46 18.61 -0.19 17.69
C GLY A 46 17.36 -1.05 17.48
N CYS A 47 17.42 -2.34 17.82
CA CYS A 47 16.26 -3.22 17.65
C CYS A 47 15.06 -2.81 18.54
N SER A 48 15.35 -2.43 19.78
CA SER A 48 14.38 -1.87 20.72
C SER A 48 13.80 -0.54 20.21
N GLN A 49 14.67 0.33 19.68
CA GLN A 49 14.30 1.63 19.11
C GLN A 49 13.39 1.49 17.88
N GLY A 50 13.68 0.54 16.99
CA GLY A 50 12.82 0.20 15.84
C GLY A 50 11.44 -0.26 16.28
N SER A 51 11.37 -1.10 17.32
CA SER A 51 10.08 -1.53 17.88
C SER A 51 9.27 -0.35 18.43
N ARG A 52 9.94 0.64 19.05
CA ARG A 52 9.29 1.86 19.58
C ARG A 52 8.78 2.75 18.46
N LEU A 53 9.59 2.98 17.42
CA LEU A 53 9.21 3.79 16.25
C LEU A 53 8.05 3.20 15.48
N LEU A 54 7.99 1.88 15.35
CA LEU A 54 6.85 1.17 14.76
C LEU A 54 5.58 1.41 15.61
N ARG A 55 5.66 1.26 16.94
CA ARG A 55 4.53 1.55 17.83
C ARG A 55 4.03 3.00 17.69
N MET A 56 4.95 3.98 17.63
CA MET A 56 4.59 5.39 17.44
C MET A 56 3.93 5.68 16.08
N ARG A 57 4.14 4.84 15.07
CA ARG A 57 3.49 4.93 13.74
C ARG A 57 2.13 4.22 13.65
N GLY A 58 1.60 3.71 14.76
CA GLY A 58 0.31 3.02 14.80
C GLY A 58 0.38 1.54 14.41
N PHE A 59 1.55 0.91 14.55
CA PHE A 59 1.66 -0.54 14.53
C PHE A 59 1.42 -1.11 15.93
N HIS A 60 0.53 -2.10 16.02
CA HIS A 60 0.23 -2.84 17.24
C HIS A 60 0.95 -4.19 17.24
N THR A 61 1.10 -4.82 18.41
CA THR A 61 1.71 -6.16 18.57
C THR A 61 3.06 -6.28 17.86
N VAL A 62 3.94 -5.30 18.08
CA VAL A 62 5.28 -5.31 17.47
C VAL A 62 6.17 -6.32 18.17
N ARG A 63 6.59 -7.36 17.43
CA ARG A 63 7.52 -8.40 17.86
C ARG A 63 8.78 -8.37 17.01
N THR A 64 9.93 -8.37 17.66
CA THR A 64 11.24 -8.55 17.04
C THR A 64 11.42 -10.02 16.74
N LEU A 65 11.52 -10.39 15.46
CA LEU A 65 11.77 -11.76 15.03
C LEU A 65 13.26 -12.02 14.95
N ASP A 66 14.00 -11.11 14.32
CA ASP A 66 15.44 -11.17 14.28
C ASP A 66 16.07 -9.79 14.38
N CYS A 67 17.01 -9.67 15.32
CA CYS A 67 17.80 -8.49 15.56
C CYS A 67 19.28 -8.72 15.23
N ARG A 68 19.64 -9.88 14.68
CA ARG A 68 21.04 -10.23 14.43
C ARG A 68 21.48 -9.72 13.06
N GLY A 69 22.50 -8.87 13.05
CA GLY A 69 23.13 -8.38 11.82
C GLY A 69 22.67 -7.00 11.36
N SER A 70 22.74 -6.78 10.04
CA SER A 70 22.51 -5.46 9.41
C SER A 70 21.05 -5.20 9.03
N HIS A 71 20.18 -6.20 9.14
CA HIS A 71 18.76 -6.14 8.84
C HIS A 71 17.99 -6.67 10.03
N PHE A 72 17.00 -5.91 10.48
CA PHE A 72 16.11 -6.27 11.56
C PHE A 72 14.75 -6.63 11.02
N LEU A 73 14.24 -7.76 11.45
CA LEU A 73 12.97 -8.29 11.01
C LEU A 73 11.95 -8.14 12.14
N TYR A 74 10.88 -7.41 11.84
CA TYR A 74 9.79 -7.15 12.77
C TYR A 74 8.50 -7.75 12.24
N ARG A 75 7.70 -8.29 13.15
CA ARG A 75 6.31 -8.61 12.88
C ARG A 75 5.43 -7.61 13.62
N ALA A 76 4.52 -7.01 12.90
CA ALA A 76 3.59 -6.05 13.48
C ALA A 76 2.21 -6.19 12.88
N THR A 77 1.18 -5.81 13.63
CA THR A 77 -0.20 -5.86 13.21
C THR A 77 -0.75 -4.45 13.05
N ARG A 78 -1.39 -4.16 11.93
CA ARG A 78 -2.02 -2.88 11.64
C ARG A 78 -3.36 -3.14 10.97
N LEU A 79 -4.44 -2.52 11.46
CA LEU A 79 -5.79 -2.67 10.90
C LEU A 79 -6.21 -4.14 10.76
N GLY A 80 -5.93 -4.97 11.77
CA GLY A 80 -6.28 -6.39 11.78
C GLY A 80 -5.44 -7.28 10.85
N ARG A 81 -4.47 -6.73 10.11
CA ARG A 81 -3.55 -7.48 9.24
C ARG A 81 -2.15 -7.50 9.83
N SER A 82 -1.50 -8.65 9.77
CA SER A 82 -0.10 -8.78 10.20
C SER A 82 0.83 -8.53 9.02
N TYR A 83 1.96 -7.90 9.30
CA TYR A 83 2.98 -7.52 8.34
C TYR A 83 4.35 -7.90 8.88
N ASP A 84 5.17 -8.48 8.01
CA ASP A 84 6.59 -8.65 8.25
C ASP A 84 7.31 -7.47 7.60
N ILE A 85 8.06 -6.74 8.42
CA ILE A 85 8.72 -5.48 8.07
C ILE A 85 10.21 -5.66 8.30
N THR A 86 10.98 -5.49 7.23
CA THR A 86 12.45 -5.54 7.29
C THR A 86 12.99 -4.12 7.27
N ILE A 87 13.77 -3.79 8.29
CA ILE A 87 14.41 -2.48 8.45
C ILE A 87 15.92 -2.68 8.48
N ARG A 88 16.66 -1.85 7.76
CA ARG A 88 18.12 -1.86 7.80
C ARG A 88 18.64 -1.14 9.04
N ALA A 89 19.56 -1.76 9.76
CA ALA A 89 20.14 -1.27 11.01
C ALA A 89 20.99 -0.01 10.83
N ARG A 90 21.65 0.13 9.67
CA ARG A 90 22.61 1.21 9.39
C ARG A 90 21.97 2.59 9.27
N ASP A 91 20.82 2.67 8.61
CA ASP A 91 20.15 3.92 8.20
C ASP A 91 18.68 3.98 8.66
N GLY A 92 18.16 2.91 9.27
CA GLY A 92 16.75 2.81 9.63
C GLY A 92 15.83 2.81 8.42
N ARG A 93 16.28 2.36 7.24
CA ARG A 93 15.42 2.31 6.05
C ARG A 93 14.56 1.05 6.02
N ILE A 94 13.26 1.20 5.73
CA ILE A 94 12.38 0.06 5.46
C ILE A 94 12.75 -0.50 4.09
N THR A 95 13.35 -1.69 4.04
CA THR A 95 13.75 -2.32 2.78
C THR A 95 12.63 -3.13 2.15
N HIS A 96 11.82 -3.78 2.99
CA HIS A 96 10.67 -4.56 2.55
C HIS A 96 9.55 -4.55 3.58
N SER A 97 8.31 -4.53 3.08
CA SER A 97 7.12 -4.83 3.86
C SER A 97 6.31 -5.86 3.10
N ARG A 98 6.06 -7.02 3.70
CA ARG A 98 5.17 -8.03 3.12
C ARG A 98 4.03 -8.33 4.08
N PRO A 99 2.79 -8.48 3.61
CA PRO A 99 1.73 -8.98 4.46
C PRO A 99 2.11 -10.38 4.95
N PHE A 100 2.04 -10.60 6.26
CA PHE A 100 2.18 -11.93 6.83
C PHE A 100 0.91 -12.71 6.49
N ARG A 101 1.02 -13.60 5.51
CA ARG A 101 -0.04 -14.53 5.13
C ARG A 101 0.20 -15.82 5.89
N VAL A 102 -0.65 -16.14 6.86
CA VAL A 102 -0.74 -17.51 7.38
C VAL A 102 -1.20 -18.37 6.20
N ARG A 103 -0.30 -19.18 5.64
CA ARG A 103 -0.71 -20.31 4.79
C ARG A 103 -1.39 -21.30 5.73
N ARG A 104 -2.70 -21.42 5.60
CA ARG A 104 -3.49 -22.46 6.25
C ARG A 104 -3.43 -23.71 5.38
#